data_AF-X1VYZ1-F1
#
_entry.id   AF-X1VYZ1-F1
#
_cell.length_a   1.000
_cell.length_b   1.000
_cell.length_c   1.000
_cell.angle_alpha   90.00
_cell.angle_beta   90.00
_cell.angle_gamma   90.00
#
_symmetry.space_group_name_H-M   'P 1'
#
loop_
_entity.id
_entity.type
_entity.pdbx_description
1 polymer ?
#
loop_
_entity_poly.entity_id
_entity_poly.type
_entity_poly.pdbx_seq_one_letter_code
_entity_poly.pdbx_strand_id
1 'polypeptide(L)'
;MLDRIRPTTAASYAEKMGISSPLEKTLSLALGSSVLTPLEITSAYGVLANQGIRTKPYAIIRVEDASGGVLEENFPEEEVVLSAQTAYIMTYLLKEVAERGT
;
A
#
# COMPACT_ATOMS: atom_id res chain seq x y z
N MET A 1 3.18 0.49 21.21
CA MET A 1 2.72 -0.56 20.27
C MET A 1 3.88 -1.22 19.51
N LEU A 2 4.75 -0.46 18.82
CA LEU A 2 5.93 -1.05 18.14
C LEU A 2 6.99 -1.63 19.08
N ASP A 3 7.07 -1.13 20.31
CA ASP A 3 7.83 -1.73 21.40
C ASP A 3 7.41 -3.19 21.67
N ARG A 4 6.13 -3.53 21.46
CA ARG A 4 5.58 -4.88 21.66
C ARG A 4 5.70 -5.78 20.44
N ILE A 5 5.48 -5.25 19.23
CA ILE A 5 5.47 -6.04 17.99
C ILE A 5 6.77 -5.95 17.16
N ARG A 6 7.72 -5.12 17.60
CA ARG A 6 8.99 -4.77 16.94
C ARG A 6 8.81 -3.91 15.67
N PRO A 7 9.68 -2.89 15.44
CA PRO A 7 9.68 -2.10 14.20
C PRO A 7 9.83 -2.92 12.92
N THR A 8 10.57 -4.04 12.98
CA THR A 8 10.77 -4.96 11.85
C THR A 8 9.46 -5.51 11.30
N THR A 9 8.49 -5.79 12.18
CA THR A 9 7.18 -6.32 11.79
C THR A 9 6.37 -5.25 11.05
N ALA A 10 6.37 -4.03 11.57
CA ALA A 10 5.69 -2.91 10.92
C ALA A 10 6.30 -2.58 9.56
N ALA A 11 7.64 -2.58 9.46
CA ALA A 11 8.34 -2.40 8.19
C ALA A 11 7.95 -3.50 7.18
N SER A 12 7.86 -4.76 7.60
CA SER A 12 7.44 -5.85 6.70
C SER A 12 5.99 -5.69 6.21
N TYR A 13 5.06 -5.22 7.05
CA TYR A 13 3.71 -4.92 6.59
C TYR A 13 3.67 -3.72 5.63
N ALA A 14 4.44 -2.67 5.90
CA ALA A 14 4.57 -1.53 5.00
C ALA A 14 5.11 -1.95 3.63
N GLU A 15 6.15 -2.79 3.59
CA GLU A 15 6.70 -3.38 2.37
C GLU A 15 5.65 -4.19 1.59
N LYS A 16 4.91 -5.07 2.28
CA LYS A 16 3.79 -5.82 1.67
C LYS A 16 2.70 -4.92 1.10
N MET A 17 2.43 -3.79 1.75
CA MET A 17 1.44 -2.82 1.27
C MET A 17 1.94 -1.97 0.09
N GLY A 18 3.20 -2.13 -0.34
CA GLY A 18 3.74 -1.50 -1.54
C GLY A 18 4.72 -0.35 -1.29
N ILE A 19 5.17 -0.17 -0.05
CA ILE A 19 6.24 0.78 0.26
C ILE A 19 7.59 0.14 -0.11
N SER A 20 8.27 0.74 -1.09
CA SER A 20 9.58 0.29 -1.56
C SER A 20 10.75 1.16 -1.08
N SER A 21 10.43 2.40 -0.68
CA SER A 21 11.37 3.34 -0.08
C SER A 21 12.01 2.77 1.20
N PRO A 22 13.30 3.07 1.48
CA PRO A 22 13.98 2.55 2.66
C PRO A 22 13.28 2.94 3.96
N LEU A 23 12.97 1.93 4.79
CA LEU A 23 12.37 2.12 6.12
C LEU A 23 13.40 1.88 7.21
N GLU A 24 13.67 2.90 8.03
CA GLU A 24 14.48 2.74 9.23
C GLU A 24 13.68 1.97 10.29
N LYS A 25 14.22 0.84 10.75
CA LYS A 25 13.54 -0.09 11.67
C LYS A 25 13.70 0.35 13.13
N THR A 26 13.41 1.62 13.41
CA THR A 26 13.45 2.25 14.72
C THR A 26 12.03 2.48 15.24
N LEU A 27 11.88 2.91 16.50
CA LEU A 27 10.55 3.20 17.05
C LEU A 27 9.88 4.43 16.41
N SER A 28 10.66 5.38 15.88
CA SER A 28 10.15 6.57 15.20
C SER A 28 9.41 6.24 13.90
N LEU A 29 9.59 5.03 13.36
CA LEU A 29 8.84 4.54 12.20
C LEU A 29 7.33 4.64 12.42
N ALA A 30 6.84 4.41 13.66
CA ALA A 30 5.43 4.57 14.01
C ALA A 30 4.87 5.97 13.76
N LEU A 31 5.73 6.98 13.74
CA LEU A 31 5.39 8.39 13.60
C LEU A 31 5.65 8.91 12.18
N GLY A 32 5.98 8.03 11.23
CA GLY A 32 6.22 8.42 9.84
C GLY A 32 7.57 9.09 9.61
N SER A 33 8.62 8.67 10.31
CA SER A 33 9.98 9.23 10.12
C SER A 33 10.61 8.95 8.74
N SER A 34 9.97 8.14 7.89
CA SER A 34 10.43 7.81 6.55
C SER A 34 9.76 8.69 5.49
N VAL A 35 10.54 9.14 4.50
CA VAL A 35 10.04 9.88 3.34
C VAL A 35 9.60 8.90 2.27
N LEU A 36 8.36 9.06 1.78
CA LEU A 36 7.75 8.19 0.77
C LEU A 36 7.29 9.03 -0.43
N THR A 37 7.15 8.37 -1.59
CA THR A 37 6.51 9.02 -2.74
C THR A 37 4.98 9.03 -2.61
N PRO A 38 4.27 9.99 -3.26
CA PRO A 38 2.81 9.98 -3.31
C PRO A 38 2.23 8.69 -3.90
N LEU A 39 2.92 8.07 -4.85
CA LEU A 39 2.47 6.82 -5.47
C LEU A 39 2.52 5.66 -4.46
N GLU A 40 3.58 5.57 -3.66
CA GLU A 40 3.72 4.53 -2.63
C GLU A 40 2.67 4.66 -1.54
N ILE A 41 2.47 5.87 -0.99
CA ILE A 41 1.46 6.07 0.06
C ILE A 41 0.05 5.83 -0.49
N THR A 42 -0.24 6.28 -1.71
CA THR A 42 -1.55 6.03 -2.34
C THR A 42 -1.78 4.54 -2.59
N SER A 43 -0.77 3.82 -3.08
CA SER A 43 -0.84 2.37 -3.28
C SER A 43 -1.07 1.62 -1.96
N ALA A 44 -0.37 2.01 -0.89
CA ALA A 44 -0.53 1.41 0.43
C ALA A 44 -1.94 1.64 1.02
N TYR A 45 -2.49 2.85 0.89
CA TYR A 45 -3.88 3.11 1.30
C TYR A 45 -4.90 2.39 0.41
N GLY A 46 -4.58 2.20 -0.88
CA GLY A 46 -5.38 1.41 -1.81
C GLY A 46 -5.64 -0.02 -1.33
N VAL A 47 -4.69 -0.63 -0.61
CA VAL A 47 -4.87 -1.95 0.02
C VAL A 47 -6.08 -1.96 0.97
N LEU A 48 -6.23 -0.92 1.79
CA LEU A 48 -7.34 -0.83 2.75
C LEU A 48 -8.68 -0.63 2.04
N ALA A 49 -8.68 0.22 1.01
CA ALA A 49 -9.85 0.45 0.16
C ALA A 49 -10.27 -0.81 -0.61
N ASN A 50 -9.30 -1.64 -0.99
CA ASN A 50 -9.50 -2.87 -1.74
C ASN A 50 -9.54 -4.12 -0.82
N GLN A 51 -10.08 -3.98 0.39
CA GLN A 51 -10.35 -5.10 1.32
C GLN A 51 -9.13 -6.00 1.62
N GLY A 52 -7.93 -5.42 1.62
CA GLY A 52 -6.68 -6.12 1.91
C GLY A 52 -5.93 -6.63 0.68
N ILE A 53 -6.42 -6.36 -0.53
CA ILE A 53 -5.79 -6.73 -1.79
C ILE A 53 -4.92 -5.57 -2.29
N ARG A 54 -3.63 -5.82 -2.47
CA ARG A 54 -2.72 -4.89 -3.13
C ARG A 54 -2.77 -5.10 -4.64
N THR A 55 -3.17 -4.07 -5.37
CA THR A 55 -3.01 -4.01 -6.82
C THR A 55 -1.77 -3.17 -7.15
N LYS A 56 -0.80 -3.76 -7.85
CA LYS A 56 0.44 -3.04 -8.23
C LYS A 56 0.08 -1.88 -9.17
N PRO A 57 0.50 -0.63 -8.88
CA PRO A 57 0.21 0.49 -9.77
C PRO A 57 0.94 0.35 -11.12
N TYR A 58 0.21 0.58 -12.21
CA TYR A 58 0.75 0.69 -13.56
C TYR A 58 -0.03 1.75 -14.35
N ALA A 59 0.63 2.45 -15.27
CA ALA A 59 0.04 3.58 -16.00
C ALA A 59 -0.32 3.25 -17.46
N ILE A 60 0.36 2.26 -18.05
CA ILE A 60 0.23 1.89 -19.46
C ILE A 60 -0.51 0.57 -19.53
N ILE A 61 -1.71 0.55 -20.12
CA ILE A 61 -2.48 -0.69 -20.30
C ILE A 61 -1.95 -1.50 -21.48
N ARG A 62 -1.63 -0.82 -22.59
CA ARG A 62 -1.24 -1.48 -23.84
C ARG A 62 -0.42 -0.54 -24.72
N VAL A 63 0.55 -1.10 -25.42
CA VAL A 63 1.37 -0.42 -26.42
C VAL A 63 1.21 -1.15 -27.75
N GLU A 64 0.85 -0.42 -28.80
CA GLU A 64 0.69 -0.95 -30.15
C GLU A 64 1.59 -0.22 -31.15
N ASP A 65 1.97 -0.92 -32.21
CA ASP A 65 2.62 -0.31 -33.37
C ASP A 65 1.61 0.31 -34.36
N ALA A 66 2.10 0.99 -35.39
CA ALA A 66 1.26 1.66 -36.39
C ALA A 66 0.41 0.69 -37.24
N SER A 67 0.75 -0.60 -37.27
CA SER A 67 0.00 -1.67 -37.92
C SER A 67 -1.04 -2.32 -37.00
N GLY A 68 -1.16 -1.89 -35.73
CA GLY A 68 -2.05 -2.48 -34.73
C GLY A 68 -1.49 -3.75 -34.07
N GLY A 69 -0.21 -4.04 -34.25
CA GLY A 69 0.49 -5.12 -33.55
C GLY A 69 0.73 -4.76 -32.09
N VAL A 70 0.41 -5.67 -31.17
CA VAL A 70 0.62 -5.46 -29.72
C VAL A 70 2.07 -5.70 -29.36
N LEU A 71 2.72 -4.68 -28.81
CA LEU A 71 4.10 -4.75 -28.33
C LEU A 71 4.17 -5.04 -26.84
N GLU A 72 3.24 -4.49 -26.06
CA GLU A 72 3.15 -4.66 -24.62
C GLU A 72 1.68 -4.59 -24.19
N GLU A 73 1.28 -5.41 -23.22
CA GLU A 73 -0.05 -5.37 -22.61
C GLU A 73 0.08 -5.72 -21.12
N ASN A 74 -0.39 -4.83 -20.27
CA ASN A 74 -0.30 -4.95 -18.82
C ASN A 74 -1.67 -5.30 -18.23
N PHE A 75 -1.67 -6.26 -17.33
CA PHE A 75 -2.85 -6.69 -16.59
C PHE A 75 -2.67 -6.40 -15.10
N PRO A 76 -3.75 -6.21 -14.33
CA PRO A 76 -3.65 -6.03 -12.89
C PRO A 76 -2.89 -7.18 -12.22
N GLU A 77 -1.81 -6.85 -11.52
CA GLU A 77 -1.12 -7.77 -10.61
C GLU A 77 -1.67 -7.56 -9.19
N GLU A 78 -2.36 -8.57 -8.67
CA GLU A 78 -3.03 -8.51 -7.36
C GLU A 78 -2.45 -9.50 -6.35
N GLU A 79 -2.32 -9.05 -5.11
CA GLU A 79 -1.83 -9.86 -3.99
C GLU A 79 -2.67 -9.62 -2.74
N VAL A 80 -3.14 -10.69 -2.09
CA VAL A 80 -3.82 -10.59 -0.79
C VAL A 80 -2.77 -10.39 0.30
N VAL A 81 -2.66 -9.16 0.81
CA VAL A 81 -1.62 -8.79 1.80
C VAL A 81 -2.18 -8.59 3.20
N LEU A 82 -3.49 -8.37 3.34
CA LEU A 82 -4.23 -8.34 4.59
C LEU A 82 -5.50 -9.17 4.46
N SER A 83 -6.04 -9.68 5.58
CA SER A 83 -7.40 -10.21 5.58
C SER A 83 -8.41 -9.07 5.42
N ALA A 84 -9.54 -9.35 4.78
CA ALA A 84 -10.63 -8.38 4.64
C ALA A 84 -11.13 -7.84 5.99
N GLN A 85 -11.09 -8.66 7.04
CA GLN A 85 -11.45 -8.27 8.41
C GLN A 85 -10.47 -7.24 8.97
N THR A 86 -9.16 -7.47 8.82
CA THR A 86 -8.13 -6.51 9.27
C THR A 86 -8.22 -5.21 8.49
N ALA A 87 -8.38 -5.28 7.16
CA ALA A 87 -8.57 -4.11 6.32
C ALA A 87 -9.82 -3.31 6.74
N TYR A 88 -10.94 -3.99 7.00
CA TYR A 88 -12.18 -3.37 7.45
C TYR A 88 -12.01 -2.64 8.80
N ILE A 89 -11.38 -3.26 9.79
CA ILE A 89 -11.13 -2.64 11.09
C ILE A 89 -10.28 -1.37 10.92
N MET A 90 -9.22 -1.43 10.12
CA MET A 90 -8.37 -0.26 9.86
C MET A 90 -9.14 0.85 9.14
N THR A 91 -9.92 0.52 8.10
CA THR A 91 -10.76 1.48 7.39
C THR A 91 -11.80 2.11 8.31
N TYR A 92 -12.41 1.35 9.23
CA TYR A 92 -13.33 1.87 10.23
C TYR A 92 -12.64 2.86 11.18
N LEU A 93 -11.44 2.53 11.67
CA LEU A 93 -10.66 3.44 12.52
C LEU A 93 -10.31 4.75 11.80
N LEU A 94 -9.89 4.67 10.54
CA LEU A 94 -9.59 5.86 9.72
C LEU A 94 -10.84 6.69 9.43
N LYS A 95 -11.98 6.05 9.22
CA LYS A 95 -13.26 6.74 9.04
C LYS A 95 -13.62 7.59 10.26
N GLU A 96 -13.47 7.05 11.48
CA GLU A 96 -13.73 7.82 12.70
C GLU A 96 -12.82 9.03 12.85
N VAL A 97 -11.56 8.96 12.38
CA VAL A 97 -10.67 10.13 12.33
C VAL A 97 -11.21 11.20 11.39
N ALA A 98 -11.72 10.83 10.22
CA ALA A 98 -12.30 11.79 9.30
C ALA A 98 -13.63 12.41 9.80
N GLU A 99 -14.45 11.64 10.54
CA GLU A 99 -15.75 12.12 11.02
C GLU A 99 -15.66 12.91 12.34
N ARG A 100 -14.73 12.56 13.23
CA ARG A 100 -14.69 13.06 14.62
C ARG A 100 -13.28 13.39 15.12
N GLY A 101 -12.26 13.13 14.32
CA GLY A 101 -10.86 13.33 14.66
C GLY A 101 -10.30 14.69 14.26
N THR A 102 -9.04 14.70 13.84
CA THR A 102 -8.24 15.87 13.45
C THR A 102 -8.61 16.42 12.09
#